data_AF-A0A5S3YJ97-F1
#
_entry.id   AF-A0A5S3YJ97-F1
#
_cell.length_a   1.000
_cell.length_b   1.000
_cell.length_c   1.000
_cell.angle_alpha   90.00
_cell.angle_beta   90.00
_cell.angle_gamma   90.00
#
_symmetry.space_group_name_H-M   'P 1'
#
loop_
_entity.id
_entity.type
_entity.pdbx_description
1 polymer ?
#
loop_
_entity_poly.entity_id
_entity_poly.type
_entity_poly.pdbx_seq_one_letter_code
_entity_poly.pdbx_strand_id
1 'polypeptide(L)'
;IFMGVKSGLLIGAVLLLTVLGTFIFMKLFAIDLQRISLGALIIALGMLVDNAIVVTEGILINLKRGQTKIHAAVNIVQQTKWPLLGATIIGITAFAPIGLSSDASGEFAGSLFWVLLISLLLSWVTAIT
;
A
#
# COMPACT_ATOMS: atom_id res chain seq x y z
N ILE A 1 17.00 -12.99 -10.44
CA ILE A 1 16.85 -11.56 -10.81
C ILE A 1 15.39 -11.21 -11.06
N PHE A 2 14.52 -12.15 -11.49
CA PHE A 2 13.06 -11.97 -11.51
C PHE A 2 12.35 -12.91 -10.51
N MET A 3 11.26 -12.45 -9.86
CA MET A 3 10.51 -13.19 -8.82
C MET A 3 9.65 -14.36 -9.35
N GLY A 4 9.72 -14.68 -10.65
CA GLY A 4 8.91 -15.70 -11.29
C GLY A 4 7.46 -15.25 -11.53
N VAL A 5 6.85 -15.78 -12.59
CA VAL A 5 5.50 -15.38 -13.06
C VAL A 5 4.43 -15.55 -11.99
N LYS A 6 4.54 -16.59 -11.14
CA LYS A 6 3.57 -16.88 -10.08
C LYS A 6 3.52 -15.78 -9.01
N SER A 7 4.68 -15.26 -8.61
CA SER A 7 4.77 -14.20 -7.60
C SER A 7 4.24 -12.87 -8.15
N GLY A 8 4.58 -12.54 -9.40
CA GLY A 8 4.07 -11.33 -10.06
C GLY A 8 2.55 -11.33 -10.21
N LEU A 9 1.95 -12.48 -10.56
CA LEU A 9 0.50 -12.61 -10.68
C LEU A 9 -0.21 -12.47 -9.32
N LEU A 10 0.43 -12.97 -8.25
CA LEU A 10 -0.08 -12.86 -6.88
C LEU A 10 -0.04 -11.40 -6.39
N ILE A 11 1.07 -10.70 -6.60
CA ILE A 11 1.19 -9.26 -6.31
C ILE A 11 0.15 -8.45 -7.10
N GLY A 12 0.02 -8.72 -8.41
CA GLY A 12 -0.95 -8.04 -9.26
C GLY A 12 -2.39 -8.20 -8.78
N ALA A 13 -2.77 -9.40 -8.33
CA ALA A 13 -4.10 -9.65 -7.78
C ALA A 13 -4.35 -8.87 -6.46
N VAL A 14 -3.36 -8.83 -5.57
CA VAL A 14 -3.44 -8.06 -4.31
C VAL A 14 -3.56 -6.56 -4.58
N LEU A 15 -2.82 -6.06 -5.56
CA LEU A 15 -2.90 -4.65 -5.98
C LEU A 15 -4.25 -4.29 -6.57
N LEU A 16 -4.79 -5.15 -7.43
CA LEU A 16 -6.13 -4.94 -8.00
C LEU A 16 -7.18 -4.87 -6.88
N LEU A 17 -7.09 -5.77 -5.90
CA LEU A 17 -8.02 -5.83 -4.78
C LEU A 17 -7.92 -4.59 -3.87
N THR A 18 -6.71 -4.10 -3.60
CA THR A 18 -6.49 -2.88 -2.81
C THR A 18 -6.98 -1.63 -3.54
N VAL A 19 -6.74 -1.50 -4.85
CA VAL A 19 -7.26 -0.38 -5.66
C VAL A 19 -8.79 -0.37 -5.69
N LEU A 20 -9.42 -1.52 -5.89
CA LEU A 20 -10.88 -1.63 -5.83
C LEU A 20 -11.41 -1.24 -4.45
N GLY A 21 -10.71 -1.64 -3.37
CA GLY A 21 -10.99 -1.20 -2.01
C GLY A 21 -10.91 0.32 -1.85
N THR A 22 -9.84 0.95 -2.35
CA THR A 22 -9.69 2.41 -2.34
C THR A 22 -10.85 3.10 -3.05
N PHE A 23 -11.30 2.62 -4.21
CA PHE A 23 -12.45 3.21 -4.91
C PHE A 23 -13.75 3.12 -4.12
N ILE A 24 -13.98 2.04 -3.37
CA ILE A 24 -15.14 1.92 -2.47
C ILE A 24 -15.08 3.00 -1.38
N PHE A 25 -13.91 3.20 -0.77
CA PHE A 25 -13.73 4.24 0.25
C PHE A 25 -13.82 5.65 -0.32
N MET A 26 -13.27 5.91 -1.50
CA MET A 26 -13.42 7.20 -2.18
C MET A 26 -14.90 7.54 -2.41
N LYS A 27 -15.70 6.54 -2.80
CA LYS A 27 -17.15 6.71 -2.94
C LYS A 27 -17.86 6.99 -1.61
N LEU A 28 -17.43 6.35 -0.51
CA LEU A 28 -17.98 6.59 0.83
C LEU A 28 -17.64 8.00 1.37
N PHE A 29 -16.44 8.49 1.10
CA PHE A 29 -15.97 9.81 1.52
C PHE A 29 -16.31 10.93 0.51
N ALA A 30 -17.11 10.63 -0.52
CA ALA A 30 -17.49 11.57 -1.59
C ALA A 30 -16.28 12.27 -2.25
N ILE A 31 -15.18 11.55 -2.42
CA ILE A 31 -13.97 12.05 -3.09
C ILE A 31 -14.11 11.79 -4.59
N ASP A 32 -14.17 12.87 -5.37
CA ASP A 32 -14.26 12.78 -6.82
C ASP A 32 -12.96 12.27 -7.47
N LEU A 33 -13.13 11.49 -8.54
CA LEU A 33 -12.03 11.03 -9.41
C LEU A 33 -11.55 12.15 -10.33
N GLN A 34 -10.82 13.09 -9.76
CA GLN A 34 -10.20 14.20 -10.47
C GLN A 34 -8.74 13.87 -10.84
N ARG A 35 -8.12 14.65 -11.74
CA ARG A 35 -6.71 14.51 -12.13
C ARG A 35 -5.76 14.42 -10.93
N ILE A 36 -6.04 15.18 -9.87
CA ILE A 36 -5.22 15.19 -8.65
C ILE A 36 -5.40 13.90 -7.84
N SER A 37 -6.62 13.40 -7.68
CA SER A 37 -6.88 12.11 -7.02
C SER A 37 -6.29 10.92 -7.81
N LEU A 38 -6.30 10.99 -9.15
CA LEU A 38 -5.67 9.98 -10.00
C LEU A 38 -4.14 10.00 -9.82
N GLY A 39 -3.54 11.19 -9.73
CA GLY A 39 -2.13 11.33 -9.36
C GLY A 39 -1.82 10.73 -7.98
N ALA A 40 -2.68 10.99 -7.00
CA ALA A 40 -2.60 10.39 -5.66
C ALA A 40 -2.63 8.85 -5.72
N LEU A 41 -3.56 8.29 -6.49
CA LEU A 41 -3.72 6.85 -6.67
C LEU A 41 -2.48 6.21 -7.30
N ILE A 42 -1.86 6.86 -8.29
CA ILE A 42 -0.62 6.38 -8.93
C ILE A 42 0.54 6.35 -7.93
N ILE A 43 0.69 7.40 -7.12
CA ILE A 43 1.72 7.48 -6.08
C ILE A 43 1.47 6.41 -5.00
N ALA A 44 0.23 6.25 -4.54
CA ALA A 44 -0.16 5.19 -3.62
C ALA A 44 0.18 3.81 -4.20
N LEU A 45 -0.16 3.56 -5.47
CA LEU A 45 0.12 2.29 -6.16
C LEU A 45 1.61 1.93 -6.12
N GLY A 46 2.51 2.89 -6.31
CA GLY A 46 3.96 2.66 -6.17
C GLY A 46 4.32 2.12 -4.78
N MET A 47 3.84 2.80 -3.73
CA MET A 47 4.08 2.38 -2.34
C MET A 47 3.38 1.06 -1.98
N LEU A 48 2.20 0.78 -2.57
CA LEU A 48 1.48 -0.49 -2.41
C LEU A 48 2.28 -1.66 -2.97
N VAL A 49 2.83 -1.49 -4.18
CA VAL A 49 3.65 -2.49 -4.87
C VAL A 49 4.89 -2.81 -4.03
N ASP A 50 5.56 -1.78 -3.52
CA ASP A 50 6.75 -1.94 -2.69
C ASP A 50 6.47 -2.77 -1.43
N ASN A 51 5.38 -2.48 -0.71
CA ASN A 51 4.98 -3.26 0.47
C ASN A 51 4.68 -4.73 0.12
N ALA A 52 3.94 -4.97 -0.96
CA ALA A 52 3.59 -6.31 -1.41
C ALA A 52 4.83 -7.11 -1.83
N ILE A 53 5.78 -6.47 -2.50
CA ILE A 53 7.07 -7.06 -2.90
C ILE A 53 7.86 -7.51 -1.69
N VAL A 54 8.04 -6.64 -0.69
CA VAL A 54 8.84 -6.96 0.51
C VAL A 54 8.30 -8.20 1.23
N VAL A 55 6.98 -8.32 1.36
CA VAL A 55 6.33 -9.48 2.00
C VAL A 55 6.50 -10.73 1.13
N THR A 56 6.16 -10.68 -0.15
CA THR A 56 6.22 -11.86 -1.03
C THR A 56 7.64 -12.37 -1.25
N GLU A 57 8.62 -11.48 -1.43
CA GLU A 57 10.03 -11.85 -1.55
C GLU A 57 10.57 -12.42 -0.23
N GLY A 58 10.19 -11.83 0.91
CA GLY A 58 10.50 -12.37 2.22
C GLY A 58 9.97 -13.81 2.40
N ILE A 59 8.72 -14.07 2.01
CA ILE A 59 8.14 -15.42 2.05
C ILE A 59 8.94 -16.38 1.18
N LEU A 60 9.28 -15.97 -0.05
CA LEU A 60 10.04 -16.79 -0.99
C LEU A 60 11.44 -17.14 -0.47
N ILE A 61 12.13 -16.19 0.17
CA ILE A 61 13.45 -16.41 0.79
C ILE A 61 13.35 -17.43 1.93
N ASN A 62 12.33 -17.33 2.79
CA ASN A 62 12.14 -18.28 3.90
C ASN A 62 11.76 -19.68 3.41
N LEU A 63 10.96 -19.78 2.35
CA LEU A 63 10.68 -21.04 1.66
C LEU A 63 11.97 -21.68 1.11
N LYS A 64 12.86 -20.90 0.49
CA LYS A 64 14.16 -21.39 0.02
C LYS A 64 15.09 -21.83 1.15
N ARG A 65 14.91 -21.29 2.36
CA ARG A 65 15.61 -21.72 3.58
C ARG A 65 15.04 -22.99 4.21
N GLY A 66 14.08 -23.65 3.56
CA GLY A 66 13.50 -24.91 4.01
C GLY A 66 12.33 -24.77 4.99
N GLN A 67 11.83 -23.55 5.24
CA GLN A 67 10.62 -23.37 6.05
C GLN A 67 9.38 -23.84 5.29
N THR A 68 8.42 -24.41 6.01
CA THR A 68 7.11 -24.75 5.44
C THR A 68 6.36 -23.48 5.06
N LYS A 69 5.49 -23.54 4.03
CA LYS A 69 4.77 -22.38 3.49
C LYS A 69 4.09 -21.52 4.58
N ILE A 70 3.43 -22.18 5.53
CA ILE A 70 2.70 -21.50 6.61
C ILE A 70 3.67 -20.83 7.58
N HIS A 71 4.74 -21.53 7.99
CA HIS A 71 5.75 -20.93 8.87
C HIS A 71 6.48 -19.77 8.21
N ALA A 72 6.81 -19.88 6.92
CA ALA A 72 7.44 -18.80 6.16
C ALA A 72 6.56 -17.54 6.10
N ALA A 73 5.25 -17.71 5.87
CA ALA A 73 4.29 -16.61 5.87
C ALA A 73 4.18 -15.94 7.24
N VAL A 74 3.91 -16.71 8.29
CA VAL A 74 3.73 -16.18 9.66
C VAL A 74 4.99 -15.47 10.15
N ASN A 75 6.16 -16.07 9.91
CA ASN A 75 7.44 -15.52 10.35
C ASN A 75 7.75 -14.18 9.66
N ILE A 76 7.50 -14.09 8.34
CA ILE A 76 7.73 -12.82 7.65
C ILE A 76 6.75 -11.74 8.08
N VAL A 77 5.45 -12.06 8.19
CA VAL A 77 4.46 -11.08 8.64
C VAL A 77 4.82 -10.55 10.03
N GLN A 78 5.27 -11.41 10.95
CA GLN A 78 5.71 -10.97 12.29
C GLN A 78 6.96 -10.08 12.27
N GLN A 79 7.88 -10.31 11.33
CA GLN A 79 9.10 -9.50 11.20
C GLN A 79 8.85 -8.18 10.46
N THR A 80 7.99 -8.18 9.43
CA THR A 80 7.77 -7.02 8.55
C THR A 80 6.65 -6.11 9.03
N LYS A 81 5.78 -6.54 9.95
CA LYS A 81 4.65 -5.71 10.44
C LYS A 81 5.08 -4.32 10.95
N TRP A 82 6.14 -4.26 11.77
CA TRP A 82 6.63 -3.02 12.38
C TRP A 82 7.40 -2.16 11.36
N PRO A 83 8.33 -2.72 10.57
CA PRO A 83 8.96 -2.00 9.46
C PRO A 83 7.96 -1.39 8.46
N LEU A 84 6.94 -2.16 8.04
CA LEU A 84 5.93 -1.71 7.09
C LEU A 84 5.03 -0.61 7.67
N LEU A 85 4.68 -0.72 8.96
CA LEU A 85 3.94 0.32 9.67
C LEU A 85 4.76 1.62 9.73
N GLY A 86 6.04 1.52 10.09
CA GLY A 86 6.96 2.66 10.11
C GLY A 86 7.08 3.34 8.74
N ALA A 87 7.29 2.57 7.67
CA ALA A 87 7.33 3.08 6.30
C ALA A 87 6.03 3.77 5.90
N THR A 88 4.88 3.19 6.29
CA THR A 88 3.55 3.76 6.03
C THR A 88 3.37 5.10 6.75
N ILE A 89 3.73 5.20 8.04
CA ILE A 89 3.65 6.44 8.81
C ILE A 89 4.56 7.51 8.21
N ILE A 90 5.80 7.15 7.85
CA ILE A 90 6.74 8.08 7.22
C ILE A 90 6.15 8.60 5.90
N GLY A 91 5.59 7.71 5.08
CA GLY A 91 4.88 8.08 3.86
C GLY A 91 3.75 9.07 4.13
N ILE A 92 2.83 8.75 5.04
CA ILE A 92 1.71 9.64 5.41
C ILE A 92 2.23 11.00 5.92
N THR A 93 3.27 11.00 6.76
CA THR A 93 3.83 12.22 7.35
C THR A 93 4.50 13.11 6.29
N ALA A 94 5.12 12.52 5.27
CA ALA A 94 5.70 13.26 4.16
C ALA A 94 4.64 14.04 3.35
N PHE A 95 3.40 13.54 3.30
CA PHE A 95 2.28 14.20 2.61
C PHE A 95 1.35 14.99 3.55
N ALA A 96 1.55 14.92 4.87
CA ALA A 96 0.72 15.63 5.85
C ALA A 96 0.69 17.17 5.69
N PRO A 97 1.81 17.87 5.38
CA PRO A 97 1.78 19.32 5.17
C PRO A 97 0.88 19.75 4.02
N ILE A 98 0.71 18.89 3.02
CA ILE A 98 -0.10 19.15 1.83
C ILE A 98 -1.59 19.01 2.16
N GLY A 99 -1.94 18.01 2.99
CA GLY A 99 -3.33 17.76 3.39
C GLY A 99 -3.86 18.67 4.49
N LEU A 100 -2.98 19.19 5.35
CA LEU A 100 -3.32 20.10 6.46
C LEU A 100 -3.17 21.58 6.10
N SER A 101 -2.71 21.89 4.89
CA SER A 101 -2.62 23.26 4.38
C SER A 101 -4.02 23.82 4.11
N SER A 102 -4.27 25.04 4.59
CA SER A 102 -5.52 25.79 4.38
C SER A 102 -5.48 26.74 3.16
N ASP A 103 -4.40 26.71 2.37
CA ASP A 103 -4.29 27.51 1.15
C ASP A 103 -5.12 26.90 0.01
N ALA A 104 -5.37 27.66 -1.07
CA ALA A 104 -6.09 27.18 -2.25
C ALA A 104 -5.49 25.86 -2.81
N SER A 105 -4.17 25.69 -2.68
CA SER A 105 -3.47 24.44 -3.01
C SER A 105 -3.90 23.25 -2.13
N GLY A 106 -4.27 23.49 -0.88
CA GLY A 106 -4.74 22.50 0.10
C GLY A 106 -6.19 22.06 -0.11
N GLU A 107 -7.08 22.90 -0.65
CA GLU A 107 -8.42 22.44 -1.08
C GLU A 107 -8.34 21.41 -2.21
N PHE A 108 -7.42 21.61 -3.16
CA PHE A 108 -7.20 20.69 -4.27
C PHE A 108 -6.35 19.47 -3.88
N ALA A 109 -5.31 19.65 -3.06
CA ALA A 109 -4.39 18.59 -2.65
C ALA A 109 -4.80 17.85 -1.35
N GLY A 110 -5.79 18.35 -0.62
CA GLY A 110 -6.36 17.68 0.56
C GLY A 110 -7.04 16.36 0.21
N SER A 111 -7.71 16.30 -0.95
CA SER A 111 -8.23 15.05 -1.51
C SER A 111 -7.15 14.00 -1.75
N LEU A 112 -5.95 14.42 -2.20
CA LEU A 112 -4.80 13.55 -2.42
C LEU A 112 -4.28 12.97 -1.10
N PHE A 113 -4.20 13.78 -0.04
CA PHE A 113 -3.78 13.29 1.27
C PHE A 113 -4.73 12.22 1.82
N TRP A 114 -6.05 12.45 1.77
CA TRP A 114 -7.03 11.49 2.26
C TRP A 114 -7.01 10.17 1.48
N VAL A 115 -6.89 10.23 0.14
CA VAL A 115 -6.77 9.03 -0.70
C VAL A 115 -5.49 8.25 -0.40
N LEU A 116 -4.35 8.93 -0.25
CA LEU A 116 -3.08 8.30 0.11
C LEU A 116 -3.15 7.66 1.50
N LEU A 117 -3.68 8.38 2.48
CA LEU A 117 -3.79 7.90 3.87
C LEU A 117 -4.65 6.64 3.94
N ILE A 118 -5.83 6.65 3.30
CA ILE A 118 -6.74 5.50 3.29
C ILE A 118 -6.12 4.33 2.54
N SER A 119 -5.51 4.57 1.38
CA SER A 119 -4.89 3.52 0.56
C SER A 119 -3.70 2.85 1.27
N LEU A 120 -2.85 3.64 1.93
CA LEU A 120 -1.68 3.13 2.64
C LEU A 120 -2.07 2.36 3.90
N LEU A 121 -3.08 2.81 4.64
CA LEU A 121 -3.59 2.06 5.79
C LEU A 121 -4.23 0.74 5.36
N LEU A 122 -5.04 0.75 4.29
CA LEU A 122 -5.60 -0.48 3.73
C LEU A 122 -4.50 -1.43 3.26
N SER A 123 -3.46 -0.92 2.60
CA SER A 123 -2.28 -1.69 2.19
C SER A 123 -1.72 -2.50 3.35
N TRP A 124 -1.45 -1.80 4.45
CA TRP A 124 -0.80 -2.40 5.60
C TRP A 124 -1.67 -3.49 6.23
N VAL A 125 -2.99 -3.25 6.34
CA VAL A 125 -3.94 -4.26 6.80
C VAL A 125 -3.95 -5.47 5.85
N THR A 126 -4.02 -5.25 4.54
CA THR A 126 -4.02 -6.34 3.54
C THR A 126 -2.69 -7.06 3.41
N ALA A 127 -1.57 -6.43 3.76
CA ALA A 127 -0.25 -7.05 3.71
C ALA A 127 0.04 -7.93 4.94
N ILE A 128 -0.64 -7.66 6.05
CA ILE A 128 -0.51 -8.42 7.31
C ILE A 128 -1.54 -9.54 7.43
N THR A 129 -2.70 -9.39 6.78
CA THR A 129 -3.79 -10.37 6.79
C THR A 129 -3.61 -11.41 5.70
#